data_AF-A0A256W6Z4-F1
#
_entry.id   AF-A0A256W6Z4-F1
#
_cell.length_a   1.000
_cell.length_b   1.000
_cell.length_c   1.000
_cell.angle_alpha   90.00
_cell.angle_beta   90.00
_cell.angle_gamma   90.00
#
_symmetry.space_group_name_H-M   'P 1'
#
loop_
_entity.id
_entity.type
_entity.pdbx_description
1 polymer ?
#
loop_
_entity_poly.entity_id
_entity_poly.type
_entity_poly.pdbx_seq_one_letter_code
_entity_poly.pdbx_strand_id
1 'polypeptide(L)' 'MGTKELNNYLLSIEISIKENYKLLQTNSDFVTVQDIKNSYLGVAENPRKKVLDVFKTHNQNIKELIGIDKTETT' A
#
# COMPACT_ATOMS: atom_id res chain seq x y z
N MET A 1 1.14 31.14 -21.47
CA MET A 1 0.79 29.72 -21.63
C MET A 1 -0.42 29.66 -22.53
N GLY A 2 -0.25 29.17 -23.75
CA GLY A 2 -1.35 29.07 -24.72
C GLY A 2 -2.32 27.96 -24.32
N THR A 3 -3.59 28.07 -24.70
CA THR A 3 -4.63 27.06 -24.42
C THR A 3 -4.22 25.65 -24.88
N LYS A 4 -3.45 25.55 -25.97
CA LYS A 4 -2.88 24.29 -26.46
C LYS A 4 -1.87 23.67 -25.49
N GLU A 5 -0.99 24.47 -24.89
CA GLU A 5 0.01 23.98 -23.94
C GLU A 5 -0.64 23.47 -22.67
N LEU A 6 -1.65 24.19 -22.17
CA LEU A 6 -2.45 23.76 -21.02
C LEU A 6 -3.16 22.43 -21.29
N ASN A 7 -3.78 22.29 -22.47
CA ASN A 7 -4.46 21.05 -22.85
C ASN A 7 -3.48 19.88 -22.95
N ASN A 8 -2.31 20.08 -23.55
CA ASN A 8 -1.26 19.06 -23.63
C ASN A 8 -0.77 18.64 -22.24
N TYR A 9 -0.62 19.60 -21.32
CA TYR A 9 -0.25 19.32 -19.94
C TYR A 9 -1.33 18.50 -19.22
N LEU A 10 -2.61 18.88 -19.34
CA LEU A 10 -3.72 18.10 -18.79
C LEU A 10 -3.77 16.68 -19.36
N LEU A 11 -3.53 16.51 -20.66
CA LEU A 11 -3.48 15.21 -21.30
C LEU A 11 -2.34 14.35 -20.73
N SER A 12 -1.17 14.95 -20.48
CA SER A 12 -0.03 14.24 -19.88
C SER A 12 -0.32 13.75 -18.46
N ILE A 13 -1.05 14.54 -17.67
CA ILE A 13 -1.51 14.14 -16.33
C ILE A 13 -2.47 12.96 -16.44
N GLU A 14 -3.44 13.04 -17.35
CA GLU A 14 -4.42 11.97 -17.56
C GLU A 14 -3.76 10.65 -17.96
N ILE A 15 -2.77 10.70 -18.86
CA ILE A 15 -1.98 9.53 -19.28
C ILE A 15 -1.26 8.93 -18.06
N SER A 16 -0.57 9.76 -17.28
CA SER A 16 0.19 9.28 -16.12
C SER A 16 -0.71 8.63 -15.04
N ILE A 17 -1.90 9.19 -14.80
CA ILE A 17 -2.88 8.58 -13.88
C ILE A 17 -3.34 7.21 -14.39
N LYS A 18 -3.63 7.09 -15.70
CA LYS A 18 -4.05 5.82 -16.31
C LYS A 18 -2.95 4.76 -16.26
N GLU A 19 -1.70 5.15 -16.44
CA GLU A 19 -0.55 4.24 -16.31
C GLU A 19 -0.41 3.70 -14.88
N ASN A 20 -0.52 4.57 -13.87
CA ASN A 20 -0.50 4.17 -12.47
C ASN A 20 -1.66 3.23 -12.12
N TYR A 21 -2.87 3.52 -12.63
CA TYR A 21 -4.02 2.63 -12.46
C TYR A 21 -3.76 1.24 -13.06
N LYS A 22 -3.24 1.16 -14.29
CA LYS A 22 -2.91 -0.11 -14.95
C LYS A 22 -1.83 -0.90 -14.20
N LEU A 23 -0.82 -0.21 -13.66
CA LEU A 23 0.21 -0.82 -12.83
C LEU A 23 -0.37 -1.43 -11.55
N LEU A 24 -1.28 -0.71 -10.88
CA LEU A 24 -1.94 -1.18 -9.65
C LEU A 24 -2.91 -2.33 -9.94
N GLN A 25 -3.66 -2.26 -11.05
CA GLN A 25 -4.58 -3.32 -11.48
C GLN A 25 -3.86 -4.64 -11.77
N THR A 26 -2.63 -4.59 -12.25
CA THR A 26 -1.84 -5.79 -12.56
C THR A 26 -1.29 -6.46 -11.29
N ASN A 27 -1.17 -5.72 -10.17
CA ASN A 27 -0.49 -6.16 -8.95
C ASN A 27 -1.43 -6.34 -7.73
N SER A 28 -2.69 -5.90 -7.79
CA SER A 28 -3.61 -5.87 -6.65
C SER A 28 -5.03 -6.22 -7.06
N ASP A 29 -5.71 -7.07 -6.27
CA ASP A 29 -7.10 -7.50 -6.52
C ASP A 29 -8.14 -6.37 -6.31
N PHE A 30 -7.75 -5.31 -5.58
CA PHE A 30 -8.56 -4.11 -5.36
C PHE A 30 -7.66 -2.88 -5.45
N VAL A 31 -8.12 -1.87 -6.20
CA VAL A 31 -7.43 -0.59 -6.39
C VAL A 31 -8.36 0.54 -5.92
N THR A 32 -7.93 1.33 -4.94
CA THR A 32 -8.65 2.52 -4.49
C THR A 32 -8.09 3.80 -5.11
N VAL A 33 -8.88 4.89 -5.10
CA VAL A 33 -8.42 6.20 -5.60
C VAL A 33 -7.22 6.72 -4.81
N GLN A 34 -7.13 6.38 -3.52
CA GLN A 34 -6.02 6.73 -2.65
C GLN A 34 -4.73 6.01 -3.09
N ASP A 35 -4.82 4.73 -3.48
CA ASP A 35 -3.66 3.98 -4.00
C ASP A 35 -3.12 4.58 -5.30
N ILE A 36 -4.01 4.97 -6.21
CA ILE A 36 -3.63 5.61 -7.49
C ILE A 36 -2.94 6.95 -7.23
N LYS A 37 -3.50 7.78 -6.34
CA LYS A 37 -2.92 9.06 -5.93
C LYS A 37 -1.54 8.87 -5.31
N ASN A 38 -1.41 7.91 -4.42
CA ASN A 38 -0.16 7.64 -3.71
C ASN A 38 0.92 7.09 -4.65
N SER A 39 0.55 6.20 -5.58
CA SER A 39 1.44 5.74 -6.66
C SER A 39 1.89 6.90 -7.54
N TYR A 40 0.96 7.76 -7.98
CA TYR A 40 1.27 8.94 -8.80
C TYR A 40 2.22 9.92 -8.08
N LEU A 41 2.06 10.10 -6.77
CA LEU A 41 2.91 10.97 -5.95
C LEU A 41 4.21 10.30 -5.48
N GLY A 42 4.45 9.03 -5.82
CA GLY A 42 5.60 8.25 -5.33
C GLY A 42 5.56 7.98 -3.82
N VAL A 43 4.40 8.14 -3.19
CA VAL A 43 4.18 7.84 -1.77
C VAL A 43 3.94 6.34 -1.67
N ALA A 44 4.93 5.60 -1.18
CA ALA A 44 4.80 4.16 -0.96
C ALA A 44 3.86 3.87 0.21
N GLU A 45 2.55 3.88 -0.03
CA GLU A 45 1.57 3.32 0.90
C GLU A 45 1.55 1.80 0.70
N ASN A 46 2.63 1.14 1.12
CA ASN A 46 2.64 -0.31 1.29
C ASN A 46 2.43 -0.63 2.78
N PRO A 47 1.19 -0.77 3.27
CA PRO A 47 0.90 -1.62 4.41
C PRO A 47 0.69 -3.06 3.90
N ARG A 48 1.58 -3.57 3.02
CA ARG A 48 1.73 -5.02 2.89
C ARG A 48 2.12 -5.47 4.29
N LYS A 49 1.17 -6.05 5.04
CA LYS A 49 1.28 -6.48 6.46
C LYS A 49 2.68 -6.23 6.96
N LYS A 50 2.94 -5.06 7.58
CA LYS A 50 4.30 -4.72 7.97
C LYS A 50 4.81 -5.93 8.74
N VAL A 51 6.02 -6.37 8.43
CA VAL A 51 6.65 -7.49 9.14
C VAL A 51 6.45 -7.34 10.67
N LEU A 52 6.45 -6.08 11.14
CA LEU A 52 6.07 -5.67 12.49
C LEU A 52 4.66 -6.10 12.95
N ASP A 53 3.62 -5.97 12.13
CA ASP A 53 2.24 -6.38 12.47
C ASP A 53 2.11 -7.90 12.56
N VAL A 54 2.85 -8.63 11.71
CA VAL A 54 2.96 -10.09 11.80
C VAL A 54 3.63 -10.50 13.11
N PHE A 55 4.75 -9.87 13.45
CA PHE A 55 5.44 -10.12 14.71
C PHE A 55 4.61 -9.70 15.94
N LYS A 56 3.86 -8.60 15.87
CA LYS A 56 2.93 -8.20 16.94
C LYS A 56 1.85 -9.25 17.18
N THR A 57 1.21 -9.72 16.10
CA THR A 57 0.19 -10.77 16.17
C THR A 57 0.76 -12.07 16.72
N HIS A 58 1.94 -12.49 16.25
CA HIS A 58 2.63 -13.67 16.77
C HIS A 58 2.95 -13.55 18.26
N ASN A 59 3.52 -12.42 18.69
CA ASN A 59 3.88 -12.20 20.09
C ASN A 59 2.67 -12.15 21.01
N GLN A 60 1.54 -11.61 20.55
CA GLN A 60 0.29 -11.62 21.29
C GLN A 60 -0.23 -13.05 21.48
N ASN A 61 -0.25 -13.85 20.41
CA ASN A 61 -0.66 -15.25 20.47
C ASN A 61 0.25 -16.08 21.40
N ILE A 62 1.57 -15.81 21.40
CA ILE A 62 2.49 -16.47 22.35
C ILE A 62 2.19 -16.07 23.80
N LYS A 63 1.91 -14.80 24.08
CA LYS A 63 1.57 -14.32 25.43
C LYS A 63 0.28 -14.94 25.96
N GLU A 64 -0.73 -15.14 25.11
CA GLU A 64 -2.00 -15.76 25.48
C GLU A 64 -1.85 -17.26 25.79
N LEU A 65 -0.77 -17.89 25.31
CA LEU A 65 -0.43 -19.30 25.57
C LEU A 65 0.49 -19.48 26.80
N ILE A 66 1.07 -18.41 27.33
CA ILE A 66 1.80 -18.42 28.61
C ILE A 66 0.76 -18.55 29.72
N GLY A 67 0.70 -19.72 30.35
CA GLY A 67 -0.27 -20.04 31.40
C GLY A 67 -1.22 -21.21 31.08
N ILE A 68 -1.22 -21.73 29.84
CA ILE A 68 -1.98 -22.93 29.47
C ILE A 68 -1.05 -24.16 29.30
N ASP A 69 0.12 -24.04 28.64
CA ASP A 69 1.00 -25.22 28.40
C ASP A 69 2.51 -24.91 28.21
N LYS A 70 3.01 -23.74 28.64
CA LYS A 70 4.45 -23.45 28.59
C LYS A 70 4.94 -22.79 29.87
N THR A 71 5.79 -23.51 30.60
CA THR A 71 6.61 -22.96 31.69
C THR A 71 7.73 -22.12 31.09
N GLU A 72 8.02 -20.97 31.70
CA GLU A 72 9.18 -20.15 31.35
C GLU A 72 10.45 -21.01 31.43
N THR A 73 11.17 -21.15 30.32
CA THR A 73 12.52 -21.74 30.36
C THR A 73 13.45 -20.72 31.01
N THR A 74 13.95 -21.10 32.18
CA THR A 74 14.92 -20.37 33.01
C THR A 74 16.21 -20.05 32.27
#